data_AF-A0A2I1CYX8-F1
#
_entry.id   AF-A0A2I1CYX8-F1
#
_cell.length_a   1.000
_cell.length_b   1.000
_cell.length_c   1.000
_cell.angle_alpha   90.00
_cell.angle_beta   90.00
_cell.angle_gamma   90.00
#
_symmetry.space_group_name_H-M   'P 1'
#
loop_
_entity.id
_entity.type
_entity.pdbx_description
1 polymer ?
#
loop_
_entity_poly.entity_id
_entity_poly.type
_entity_poly.pdbx_seq_one_letter_code
_entity_poly.pdbx_strand_id
1 'polypeptide(L)'
;PPVCNTCNPLSGQNHCDITTSCINTGTRFHCACRAGYKASPDNNDIKKQFRLNMPDYKFLVFTPESTECNTLCNNPYGAGPDLCAEVPVRERCSV
;
A
#
# COMPACT_ATOMS: atom_id res chain seq x y z
N PRO A 1 -7.77 10.30 -8.40
CA PRO A 1 -6.43 9.72 -8.10
C PRO A 1 -6.34 9.52 -6.58
N PRO A 2 -5.66 8.48 -6.07
CA PRO A 2 -5.43 8.36 -4.63
C PRO A 2 -4.49 9.49 -4.15
N VAL A 3 -4.58 9.81 -2.85
CA VAL A 3 -3.60 10.71 -2.20
C VAL A 3 -2.42 9.85 -1.76
N CYS A 4 -1.24 10.13 -2.30
CA CYS A 4 0.00 9.47 -1.91
C CYS A 4 0.54 10.11 -0.63
N ASN A 5 -0.12 9.81 0.49
CA ASN A 5 0.41 10.21 1.78
C ASN A 5 1.80 9.61 1.96
N THR A 6 2.71 10.46 2.41
CA THR A 6 4.09 10.07 2.70
C THR A 6 4.25 9.85 4.18
N CYS A 7 4.97 8.81 4.58
CA CYS A 7 5.33 8.59 5.97
C CYS A 7 6.74 9.11 6.26
N ASN A 8 7.02 9.49 7.50
CA ASN A 8 8.37 9.88 7.91
C ASN A 8 9.16 8.65 8.41
N PRO A 9 10.33 8.32 7.85
CA PRO A 9 11.09 7.14 8.27
C PRO A 9 11.69 7.24 9.69
N LEU A 10 11.62 8.40 10.34
CA LEU A 10 12.09 8.57 11.73
C LEU A 10 11.20 7.81 12.72
N SER A 11 11.86 7.12 13.66
CA SER A 11 11.17 6.38 14.72
C SER A 11 10.22 7.30 15.51
N GLY A 12 8.97 6.86 15.67
CA GLY A 12 7.92 7.63 16.34
C GLY A 12 7.23 8.69 15.49
N GLN A 13 7.63 8.89 14.23
CA GLN A 13 7.04 9.89 13.32
C GLN A 13 6.45 9.28 12.04
N ASN A 14 6.54 7.96 11.84
CA ASN A 14 6.06 7.34 10.60
C ASN A 14 4.53 7.34 10.47
N HIS A 15 3.81 7.43 11.60
CA HIS A 15 2.35 7.38 11.72
C HIS A 15 1.65 6.26 10.92
N CYS A 16 2.40 5.26 10.45
CA CYS A 16 1.86 4.08 9.81
C CYS A 16 1.20 3.20 10.88
N ASP A 17 0.15 2.48 10.49
CA ASP A 17 -0.44 1.48 11.38
C ASP A 17 0.55 0.32 11.61
N ILE A 18 0.46 -0.35 12.77
CA ILE A 18 1.35 -1.46 13.14
C ILE A 18 1.32 -2.63 12.16
N THR A 19 0.24 -2.77 11.39
CA THR A 19 0.07 -3.81 10.36
C THR A 19 0.70 -3.44 9.01
N THR A 20 1.24 -2.23 8.92
CA THR A 20 1.88 -1.64 7.75
C THR A 20 3.34 -1.31 8.03
N SER A 21 4.09 -0.95 7.00
CA SER A 21 5.48 -0.54 7.14
C SER A 21 5.75 0.69 6.28
N CYS A 22 6.50 1.64 6.83
CA CYS A 22 6.97 2.81 6.10
C CYS A 22 8.16 2.39 5.20
N ILE A 23 7.96 2.37 3.89
CA ILE A 23 8.96 1.89 2.93
C ILE A 23 9.38 3.00 1.98
N ASN A 24 10.65 3.01 1.60
CA ASN A 24 11.17 3.89 0.55
C ASN A 24 10.83 3.29 -0.82
N THR A 25 10.09 4.03 -1.64
CA THR A 25 9.77 3.66 -3.03
C THR A 25 10.75 4.25 -4.05
N GLY A 26 11.93 4.65 -3.59
CA GLY A 26 13.00 5.28 -4.36
C GLY A 26 12.87 6.79 -4.49
N THR A 27 11.64 7.32 -4.45
CA THR A 27 11.39 8.78 -4.52
C THR A 27 10.86 9.35 -3.22
N ARG A 28 10.05 8.59 -2.49
CA ARG A 28 9.35 9.00 -1.27
C ARG A 28 9.13 7.78 -0.36
N PHE A 29 8.69 8.05 0.85
CA PHE A 29 8.33 7.03 1.81
C PHE A 29 6.81 6.87 1.87
N HIS A 30 6.30 5.65 1.87
CA HIS A 30 4.86 5.37 1.95
C HIS A 30 4.57 4.23 2.93
N CYS A 31 3.41 4.27 3.58
CA CYS A 31 2.91 3.12 4.33
C CYS A 31 2.44 2.05 3.33
N ALA A 32 2.98 0.85 3.46
CA ALA A 32 2.60 -0.30 2.65
C ALA A 32 2.14 -1.45 3.55
N CYS A 33 1.08 -2.14 3.12
CA CYS A 33 0.64 -3.38 3.73
C CYS A 33 1.72 -4.46 3.60
N ARG A 34 1.73 -5.42 4.52
CA ARG A 34 2.48 -6.68 4.37
C ARG A 34 2.04 -7.40 3.09
N ALA A 35 2.98 -8.09 2.44
CA ALA A 35 2.70 -8.89 1.26
C ALA A 35 1.52 -9.86 1.50
N GLY A 36 0.53 -9.86 0.60
CA GLY A 36 -0.67 -10.69 0.71
C GLY A 36 -1.82 -10.07 1.51
N TYR A 37 -1.64 -8.85 2.02
CA TYR A 37 -2.65 -8.10 2.75
C TYR A 37 -3.04 -6.80 2.05
N LYS A 38 -4.26 -6.35 2.33
CA LYS A 38 -4.89 -5.12 1.87
C LYS A 38 -5.67 -4.47 3.03
N ALA A 39 -6.08 -3.21 2.85
CA ALA A 39 -6.72 -2.42 3.91
C ALA A 39 -8.24 -2.51 3.92
N SER A 40 -8.85 -2.92 2.81
CA SER A 40 -10.30 -2.97 2.67
C SER A 40 -10.75 -4.16 1.82
N PRO A 41 -11.88 -4.80 2.15
CA PRO A 41 -12.52 -5.75 1.25
C PRO A 41 -13.03 -5.06 -0.03
N ASP A 42 -13.32 -3.75 0.01
CA ASP A 42 -13.61 -2.97 -1.18
C ASP A 42 -12.31 -2.62 -1.92
N ASN A 43 -12.01 -3.40 -2.96
CA ASN A 43 -10.83 -3.24 -3.80
C ASN A 43 -10.73 -1.85 -4.47
N ASN A 44 -11.85 -1.12 -4.60
CA ASN A 44 -11.88 0.18 -5.27
C ASN A 44 -11.83 1.37 -4.30
N ASP A 45 -11.73 1.14 -2.99
CA ASP A 45 -11.63 2.20 -1.99
C ASP A 45 -10.25 2.87 -2.02
N ILE A 46 -10.09 3.82 -2.95
CA ILE A 46 -8.85 4.58 -3.16
C ILE A 46 -8.44 5.44 -1.97
N LYS A 47 -9.35 5.68 -1.01
CA LYS A 47 -9.03 6.44 0.20
C LYS A 47 -8.31 5.58 1.22
N LYS A 48 -8.47 4.25 1.15
CA LYS A 48 -7.81 3.31 2.06
C LYS A 48 -6.66 2.57 1.41
N GLN A 49 -6.79 2.21 0.13
CA GLN A 49 -5.83 1.35 -0.54
C GLN A 49 -5.65 1.66 -2.02
N PHE A 50 -4.43 1.48 -2.50
CA PHE A 50 -4.11 1.54 -3.91
C PHE A 50 -2.79 0.83 -4.19
N ARG A 51 -2.56 0.43 -5.44
CA ARG A 51 -1.24 -0.03 -5.89
C ARG A 51 -0.66 1.02 -6.83
N LEU A 52 0.66 1.16 -6.83
CA LEU A 52 1.37 2.07 -7.74
C LEU A 52 2.11 1.25 -8.81
N ASN A 53 2.20 1.81 -10.01
CA ASN A 53 2.92 1.19 -11.12
C ASN A 53 4.44 1.39 -10.96
N MET A 54 5.02 0.71 -9.97
CA MET A 54 6.45 0.75 -9.64
C MET A 54 7.03 -0.66 -9.80
N PRO A 55 8.04 -0.88 -10.67
CA PRO A 55 8.50 -2.22 -11.02
C PRO A 55 8.79 -3.13 -9.83
N ASP A 56 9.50 -2.60 -8.83
CA ASP A 56 9.95 -3.37 -7.66
C ASP A 56 8.95 -3.39 -6.49
N TYR A 57 7.87 -2.61 -6.55
CA TYR A 57 6.89 -2.49 -5.46
C TYR A 57 5.45 -2.73 -5.92
N LYS A 58 5.24 -3.14 -7.18
CA LYS A 58 3.90 -3.34 -7.75
C LYS A 58 3.07 -4.34 -6.97
N PHE A 59 3.68 -5.28 -6.25
CA PHE A 59 3.00 -6.30 -5.46
C PHE A 59 2.51 -5.82 -4.09
N LEU A 60 2.93 -4.63 -3.66
CA LEU A 60 2.53 -4.04 -2.38
C LEU A 60 1.30 -3.15 -2.55
N VAL A 61 0.42 -3.21 -1.55
CA VAL A 61 -0.73 -2.31 -1.41
C VAL A 61 -0.30 -1.14 -0.52
N PHE A 62 -0.45 0.08 -1.01
CA PHE A 62 -0.15 1.30 -0.28
C PHE A 62 -1.40 1.87 0.38
N THR A 63 -1.20 2.50 1.52
CA THR A 63 -2.27 3.07 2.34
C THR A 63 -1.87 4.44 2.92
N PRO A 64 -2.84 5.25 3.32
CA PRO A 64 -2.59 6.38 4.21
C PRO A 64 -2.01 5.94 5.56
N GLU A 65 -1.39 6.90 6.25
CA GLU A 65 -1.08 6.78 7.67
C GLU A 65 -2.30 6.34 8.49
N SER A 66 -2.06 5.64 9.60
CA SER A 66 -3.10 5.13 10.52
C SER A 66 -4.18 4.24 9.87
N THR A 67 -3.89 3.64 8.72
CA THR A 67 -4.80 2.71 8.03
C THR A 67 -4.38 1.27 8.24
N GLU A 68 -5.23 0.47 8.87
CA GLU A 68 -5.00 -0.95 9.12
C GLU A 68 -5.03 -1.79 7.83
N CYS A 69 -4.08 -2.72 7.70
CA CYS A 69 -3.96 -3.72 6.62
C CYS A 69 -4.04 -5.16 7.15
N ASN A 70 -5.20 -5.55 7.68
CA ASN A 70 -5.45 -6.91 8.17
C ASN A 70 -6.36 -7.74 7.27
N THR A 71 -6.76 -7.22 6.11
CA THR A 71 -7.59 -7.98 5.15
C THR A 71 -6.70 -8.80 4.23
N LEU A 72 -6.95 -10.11 4.10
CA LEU A 72 -6.23 -10.93 3.12
C LEU A 72 -6.63 -10.55 1.69
N CYS A 73 -5.66 -10.59 0.79
CA CYS A 73 -5.93 -10.52 -0.64
C CYS A 73 -6.59 -11.82 -1.14
N ASN A 74 -7.24 -11.76 -2.30
CA ASN A 74 -7.92 -12.90 -2.92
C ASN A 74 -6.91 -14.02 -3.26
N ASN A 75 -5.68 -13.64 -3.62
CA ASN A 75 -4.57 -14.55 -3.80
C ASN A 75 -3.39 -14.13 -2.89
N PRO A 76 -3.41 -14.50 -1.60
CA PRO A 76 -2.41 -14.05 -0.63
C PRO A 76 -1.07 -14.80 -0.75
N TYR A 77 -1.03 -15.90 -1.53
CA TYR A 77 0.16 -16.71 -1.79
C TYR A 77 0.69 -16.56 -3.23
N GLY A 78 0.17 -15.57 -3.97
CA GLY A 78 0.63 -15.24 -5.31
C GLY A 78 2.09 -14.77 -5.33
N ALA A 79 2.69 -14.72 -6.52
CA ALA A 79 4.06 -14.23 -6.69
C ALA A 79 4.06 -12.89 -7.43
N GLY A 80 4.88 -11.95 -6.94
CA GLY A 80 5.09 -10.66 -7.61
C GLY A 80 3.78 -9.94 -7.95
N PRO A 81 3.54 -9.54 -9.21
CA PRO A 81 2.41 -8.70 -9.59
C PRO A 81 1.03 -9.35 -9.41
N ASP A 82 0.96 -10.68 -9.30
CA ASP A 82 -0.27 -11.43 -9.05
C ASP A 82 -0.74 -11.33 -7.59
N LEU A 83 0.14 -10.90 -6.69
CA LEU A 83 -0.19 -10.64 -5.30
C LEU A 83 -1.08 -9.40 -5.20
N CYS A 84 -2.25 -9.57 -4.58
CA CYS A 84 -3.25 -8.51 -4.44
C CYS A 84 -3.65 -7.88 -5.80
N ALA A 85 -3.66 -8.69 -6.85
CA ALA A 85 -4.02 -8.30 -8.22
C ALA A 85 -5.38 -7.59 -8.33
N GLU A 86 -6.30 -7.91 -7.42
CA GLU A 86 -7.64 -7.32 -7.40
C GLU A 86 -7.67 -5.84 -7.00
N VAL A 87 -6.63 -5.34 -6.32
CA VAL A 87 -6.49 -3.91 -6.03
C VAL A 87 -5.97 -3.19 -7.29
N PRO A 88 -6.69 -2.18 -7.82
CA PRO A 88 -6.28 -1.51 -9.05
C PRO A 88 -4.94 -0.78 -8.91
N VAL A 89 -4.08 -0.97 -9.92
CA VAL A 89 -2.86 -0.18 -10.09
C VAL A 89 -3.23 1.22 -10.59
N ARG A 90 -2.59 2.23 -10.00
CA ARG A 90 -2.74 3.63 -10.39
C ARG A 90 -1.42 4.13 -10.94
N GLU A 91 -1.48 4.76 -12.12
CA GLU A 91 -0.31 5.36 -12.78
C GLU A 91 0.22 6.58 -12.01
N ARG A 92 -0.67 7.29 -11.32
CA ARG A 92 -0.38 8.53 -10.60
C ARG A 92 -1.23 8.65 -9.36
N CYS A 93 -0.70 9.36 -8.40
CA CYS A 93 -1.38 9.80 -7.20
C CYS A 93 -1.18 11.30 -7.05
N SER A 94 -2.17 11.98 -6.47
CA SER A 94 -2.00 13.37 -6.06
C SER A 94 -1.18 13.37 -4.79
N VAL A 95 -0.26 14.32 -4.67
CA VAL A 95 0.48 14.55 -3.42
C VAL A 95 -0.14 15.70 -2.65
#